data_AF-A0A938JBW0-F1
#
_entry.id   AF-A0A938JBW0-F1
#
_cell.length_a   1.000
_cell.length_b   1.000
_cell.length_c   1.000
_cell.angle_alpha   90.00
_cell.angle_beta   90.00
_cell.angle_gamma   90.00
#
_symmetry.space_group_name_H-M   'P 1'
#
loop_
_entity.id
_entity.type
_entity.pdbx_description
1 polymer ?
#
loop_
_entity_poly.entity_id
_entity_poly.type
_entity_poly.pdbx_seq_one_letter_code
_entity_poly.pdbx_strand_id
1 'polypeptide(L)'
;MPSRLATDLGAELRDRRQALGLSVRALAAAAGISPAYVTAIEGGRSASTGRAPAISLRVLDGLATALDCTVDDLTGARAPHEDAHVLLYAFADGGPLFPAVDRVFGGDVDHWLYIADPRHVEIAAADRATIRMWDLGAHPYAGAHLDPHDILIALDREVARAAEHLRGRRVGLAIMDCSAVMRYVQNAADEVGFERHWHAGVHRIWRERLGAEPAIDVCGYRHADITALGLTIDQLDTALTLVGNHDAVVAIEADGTTVRGRAAVRRILAEARPAGVSDDAWNTLTRAAAATLA
;
A
#
# COMPACT_ATOMS: atom_id res chain seq x y z
N MET A 1 17.87 8.09 20.18
CA MET A 1 16.50 8.17 19.64
C MET A 1 15.86 6.80 19.76
N PRO A 2 14.56 6.67 20.10
CA PRO A 2 13.89 5.37 20.03
C PRO A 2 14.00 4.82 18.59
N SER A 3 14.12 3.50 18.43
CA SER A 3 14.10 2.90 17.09
C SER A 3 12.75 3.20 16.42
N ARG A 4 12.74 3.48 15.11
CA ARG A 4 11.50 3.75 14.35
C ARG A 4 10.46 2.65 14.58
N LEU A 5 10.90 1.39 14.55
CA LEU A 5 10.10 0.19 14.88
C LEU A 5 9.37 0.27 16.23
N ALA A 6 9.98 0.83 17.28
CA ALA A 6 9.34 0.94 18.60
C ALA A 6 8.30 2.06 18.65
N THR A 7 8.40 3.06 17.78
CA THR A 7 7.42 4.16 17.68
C THR A 7 6.21 3.70 16.87
N ASP A 8 6.44 2.95 15.79
CA ASP A 8 5.39 2.42 14.91
C ASP A 8 4.53 1.36 15.64
N LEU A 9 5.17 0.43 16.37
CA LEU A 9 4.47 -0.56 17.21
C LEU A 9 3.62 0.11 18.31
N GLY A 10 4.14 1.16 18.95
CA GLY A 10 3.43 1.85 20.03
C GLY A 10 2.17 2.56 19.55
N ALA A 11 2.23 3.17 18.36
CA ALA A 11 1.07 3.76 17.71
C ALA A 11 0.03 2.69 17.35
N GLU A 12 0.46 1.62 16.68
CA GLU A 12 -0.42 0.52 16.25
C GLU A 12 -1.15 -0.12 17.45
N LEU A 13 -0.41 -0.39 18.54
CA LEU A 13 -0.97 -0.94 19.76
C LEU A 13 -2.07 -0.04 20.35
N ARG A 14 -1.80 1.27 20.42
CA ARG A 14 -2.74 2.26 20.94
C ARG A 14 -4.00 2.33 20.09
N ASP A 15 -3.84 2.32 18.77
CA ASP A 15 -4.93 2.48 17.83
C ASP A 15 -5.87 1.27 17.86
N ARG A 16 -5.33 0.05 17.84
CA ARG A 16 -6.13 -1.18 17.99
C ARG A 16 -6.87 -1.21 19.31
N ARG A 17 -6.19 -0.87 20.40
CA ARG A 17 -6.80 -0.81 21.73
C ARG A 17 -7.99 0.17 21.75
N GLN A 18 -7.82 1.35 21.16
CA GLN A 18 -8.89 2.36 21.10
C GLN A 18 -10.06 1.91 20.22
N ALA A 19 -9.79 1.28 19.07
CA ALA A 19 -10.82 0.74 18.18
C ALA A 19 -11.71 -0.31 18.87
N LEU A 20 -11.12 -1.15 19.73
CA LEU A 20 -11.83 -2.14 20.53
C LEU A 20 -12.48 -1.56 21.80
N GLY A 21 -12.41 -0.24 22.02
CA GLY A 21 -12.95 0.39 23.24
C GLY A 21 -12.24 -0.03 24.53
N LEU A 22 -11.02 -0.58 24.44
CA LEU A 22 -10.29 -1.10 25.58
C LEU A 22 -9.57 0.02 26.33
N SER A 23 -9.71 0.04 27.65
CA SER A 23 -8.83 0.84 28.50
C SER A 23 -7.42 0.24 28.56
N VAL A 24 -6.41 1.06 28.87
CA VAL A 24 -5.03 0.57 29.10
C VAL A 24 -5.00 -0.55 30.15
N ARG A 25 -5.82 -0.43 31.21
CA ARG A 25 -5.94 -1.47 32.24
C ARG A 25 -6.57 -2.76 31.72
N ALA A 26 -7.58 -2.65 30.84
CA ALA A 26 -8.25 -3.80 30.25
C ALA A 26 -7.28 -4.56 29.32
N LEU A 27 -6.56 -3.85 28.44
CA LEU A 27 -5.54 -4.47 27.59
C LEU A 27 -4.43 -5.11 28.43
N ALA A 28 -3.92 -4.40 29.44
CA ALA A 28 -2.87 -4.92 30.30
C ALA A 28 -3.28 -6.22 31.02
N ALA A 29 -4.51 -6.25 31.54
CA ALA A 29 -5.06 -7.45 32.18
C ALA A 29 -5.20 -8.62 31.19
N ALA A 30 -5.72 -8.36 29.99
CA ALA A 30 -5.88 -9.37 28.95
C ALA A 30 -4.53 -9.92 28.45
N ALA A 31 -3.52 -9.06 28.30
CA ALA A 31 -2.17 -9.43 27.85
C ALA A 31 -1.26 -9.94 28.99
N GLY A 32 -1.73 -9.97 30.24
CA GLY A 32 -0.96 -10.46 31.39
C GLY A 32 0.26 -9.59 31.74
N ILE A 33 0.19 -8.27 31.49
CA ILE A 33 1.28 -7.31 31.77
C ILE A 33 0.79 -6.13 32.62
N SER A 34 1.70 -5.26 33.05
CA SER A 34 1.31 -4.10 33.85
C SER A 34 0.74 -2.95 32.98
N PRO A 35 -0.24 -2.17 33.47
CA PRO A 35 -0.76 -1.01 32.74
C PRO A 35 0.32 0.03 32.42
N ALA A 36 1.29 0.21 33.32
CA ALA A 36 2.41 1.12 33.10
C ALA A 36 3.31 0.65 31.94
N TYR A 37 3.42 -0.67 31.73
CA TYR A 37 4.18 -1.23 30.63
C TYR A 37 3.46 -1.07 29.29
N VAL A 38 2.13 -1.23 29.25
CA VAL A 38 1.32 -0.87 28.06
C VAL A 38 1.54 0.61 27.70
N THR A 39 1.42 1.53 28.65
CA THR A 39 1.66 2.96 28.40
C THR A 39 3.09 3.22 27.90
N ALA A 40 4.08 2.50 28.43
CA ALA A 40 5.47 2.63 27.98
C ALA A 40 5.68 2.14 26.54
N ILE A 41 5.00 1.06 26.15
CA ILE A 41 5.01 0.54 24.78
C ILE A 41 4.32 1.52 23.85
N GLU A 42 3.10 1.96 24.18
CA GLU A 42 2.36 2.94 23.38
C GLU A 42 3.09 4.28 23.23
N GLY A 43 3.84 4.69 24.25
CA GLY A 43 4.64 5.92 24.22
C GLY A 43 6.03 5.75 23.57
N GLY A 44 6.41 4.52 23.20
CA GLY A 44 7.75 4.18 22.72
C GLY A 44 8.87 4.47 23.72
N ARG A 45 8.55 4.74 24.99
CA ARG A 45 9.49 5.13 26.06
C ARG A 45 8.98 4.72 27.44
N SER A 46 9.87 4.17 28.25
CA SER A 46 9.64 3.93 29.67
C SER A 46 9.78 5.21 30.47
N ALA A 47 8.81 5.49 31.34
CA ALA A 47 8.82 6.67 32.22
C ALA A 47 10.00 6.70 33.21
N SER A 48 10.53 5.53 33.59
CA SER A 48 11.64 5.43 34.55
C SER A 48 13.02 5.54 33.92
N THR A 49 13.16 5.19 32.64
CA THR A 49 14.48 5.11 31.98
C THR A 49 14.62 5.99 30.74
N GLY A 50 13.52 6.53 30.22
CA GLY A 50 13.47 7.31 28.97
C GLY A 50 13.78 6.51 27.70
N ARG A 51 14.10 5.21 27.83
CA ARG A 51 14.45 4.30 26.73
C ARG A 51 13.22 3.56 26.23
N ALA A 52 13.27 3.11 24.97
CA ALA A 52 12.25 2.24 24.43
C ALA A 52 12.16 0.95 25.28
N PRO A 53 10.95 0.48 25.61
CA PRO A 53 10.80 -0.77 26.34
C PRO A 53 11.35 -1.93 25.50
N ALA A 54 12.12 -2.82 26.12
CA ALA A 54 12.50 -4.09 25.51
C ALA A 54 11.28 -5.03 25.63
N ILE A 55 10.65 -5.35 24.51
CA ILE A 55 9.44 -6.17 24.46
C ILE A 55 9.85 -7.60 24.08
N SER A 56 9.45 -8.58 24.88
CA SER A 56 9.68 -9.99 24.55
C SER A 56 8.62 -10.52 23.59
N LEU A 57 8.93 -11.57 22.84
CA LEU A 57 7.96 -12.24 21.95
C LEU A 57 6.70 -12.67 22.70
N ARG A 58 6.83 -13.22 23.91
CA ARG A 58 5.69 -13.58 24.77
C ARG A 58 4.77 -12.39 25.08
N VAL A 59 5.33 -11.19 25.27
CA VAL A 59 4.53 -9.99 25.49
C VAL A 59 3.84 -9.55 24.21
N LEU A 60 4.53 -9.64 23.06
CA LEU A 60 3.92 -9.38 21.75
C LEU A 60 2.75 -10.35 21.49
N ASP A 61 2.92 -11.65 21.73
CA ASP A 61 1.87 -12.67 21.58
C ASP A 61 0.67 -12.38 22.48
N GLY A 62 0.93 -12.00 23.74
CA GLY A 62 -0.12 -11.65 24.70
C GLY A 62 -0.90 -10.40 24.27
N LEU A 63 -0.20 -9.39 23.74
CA LEU A 63 -0.83 -8.19 23.18
C LEU A 63 -1.62 -8.50 21.90
N ALA A 64 -1.08 -9.35 21.01
CA ALA A 64 -1.72 -9.79 19.78
C ALA A 64 -3.03 -10.52 20.09
N THR A 65 -2.98 -11.49 21.00
CA THR A 65 -4.14 -12.25 21.45
C THR A 65 -5.19 -11.34 22.10
N ALA A 66 -4.78 -10.40 22.95
CA ALA A 66 -5.69 -9.47 23.62
C ALA A 66 -6.35 -8.46 22.67
N LEU A 67 -5.76 -8.25 21.49
CA LEU A 67 -6.25 -7.36 20.45
C LEU A 67 -6.87 -8.10 19.26
N ASP A 68 -7.04 -9.42 19.38
CA ASP A 68 -7.58 -10.29 18.34
C ASP A 68 -6.88 -10.12 16.98
N CYS A 69 -5.54 -10.15 17.00
CA CYS A 69 -4.70 -10.03 15.81
C CYS A 69 -3.42 -10.88 15.91
N THR A 70 -2.60 -10.87 14.85
CA THR A 70 -1.29 -11.53 14.86
C THR A 70 -0.18 -10.60 15.35
N VAL A 71 0.99 -11.17 15.64
CA VAL A 71 2.21 -10.39 15.97
C VAL A 71 2.69 -9.60 14.75
N ASP A 72 2.52 -10.16 13.55
CA ASP A 72 2.88 -9.50 12.30
C ASP A 72 2.03 -8.25 12.08
N ASP A 73 0.72 -8.33 12.34
CA ASP A 73 -0.20 -7.19 12.30
C ASP A 73 0.20 -6.07 13.27
N LEU A 74 0.69 -6.43 14.47
CA LEU A 74 1.12 -5.48 15.49
C LEU A 74 2.46 -4.84 15.19
N THR A 75 3.39 -5.63 14.65
CA THR A 75 4.77 -5.19 14.41
C THR A 75 4.96 -4.59 13.02
N GLY A 76 3.97 -4.71 12.14
CA GLY A 76 4.10 -4.44 10.72
C GLY A 76 5.13 -5.38 10.06
N ALA A 77 5.44 -6.50 10.71
CA ALA A 77 6.27 -7.54 10.11
C ALA A 77 5.48 -8.17 8.97
N ARG A 78 6.21 -8.41 7.89
CA ARG A 78 5.71 -8.73 6.56
C ARG A 78 4.91 -10.04 6.61
N ALA A 79 3.59 -9.98 6.48
CA ALA A 79 2.87 -11.15 6.03
C ALA A 79 3.47 -11.54 4.66
N PRO A 80 3.81 -12.81 4.41
CA PRO A 80 4.17 -13.25 3.08
C PRO A 80 2.97 -12.96 2.17
N HIS A 81 3.14 -11.98 1.29
CA HIS A 81 2.18 -11.63 0.26
C HIS A 81 2.30 -12.69 -0.84
N GLU A 82 1.88 -13.92 -0.57
CA GLU A 82 1.54 -14.81 -1.68
C GLU A 82 0.28 -14.22 -2.30
N ASP A 83 0.38 -13.80 -3.56
CA ASP A 83 -0.76 -13.40 -4.39
C ASP A 83 -1.48 -12.10 -3.99
N ALA A 84 -0.87 -11.19 -3.23
CA ALA A 84 -1.54 -9.96 -2.78
C ALA A 84 -1.64 -8.89 -3.88
N HIS A 85 -2.85 -8.33 -4.05
CA HIS A 85 -3.10 -7.09 -4.78
C HIS A 85 -2.82 -5.89 -3.86
N VAL A 86 -1.83 -5.06 -4.20
CA VAL A 86 -1.26 -4.05 -3.30
C VAL A 86 -1.41 -2.64 -3.83
N LEU A 87 -2.00 -1.77 -3.01
CA LEU A 87 -2.01 -0.33 -3.24
C LEU A 87 -0.69 0.27 -2.74
N LEU A 88 0.07 0.88 -3.64
CA LEU A 88 1.21 1.74 -3.30
C LEU A 88 0.87 3.20 -3.61
N TYR A 89 0.78 4.03 -2.57
CA TYR A 89 0.41 5.43 -2.67
C TYR A 89 1.60 6.35 -2.32
N ALA A 90 2.09 7.11 -3.28
CA ALA A 90 3.27 7.96 -3.12
C ALA A 90 2.91 9.44 -2.93
N PHE A 91 3.38 10.03 -1.84
CA PHE A 91 3.32 11.48 -1.56
C PHE A 91 4.55 12.24 -2.08
N ALA A 92 5.56 11.54 -2.58
CA ALA A 92 6.72 12.16 -3.19
C ALA A 92 6.38 12.77 -4.55
N ASP A 93 6.83 14.01 -4.76
CA ASP A 93 6.72 14.70 -6.04
C ASP A 93 7.82 14.21 -7.00
N GLY A 94 7.38 13.51 -8.05
CA GLY A 94 8.25 13.05 -9.14
C GLY A 94 9.18 11.87 -8.80
N GLY A 95 10.05 11.54 -9.75
CA GLY A 95 11.07 10.48 -9.64
C GLY A 95 10.55 9.05 -9.79
N PRO A 96 11.42 8.07 -10.10
CA PRO A 96 11.01 6.68 -10.28
C PRO A 96 10.61 6.03 -8.95
N LEU A 97 9.49 5.29 -8.94
CA LEU A 97 9.03 4.55 -7.75
C LEU A 97 9.64 3.15 -7.64
N PHE A 98 10.24 2.64 -8.72
CA PHE A 98 10.83 1.30 -8.74
C PHE A 98 11.78 1.00 -7.56
N PRO A 99 12.74 1.88 -7.19
CA PRO A 99 13.61 1.60 -6.05
C PRO A 99 12.86 1.44 -4.72
N ALA A 100 11.73 2.10 -4.55
CA ALA A 100 10.89 1.96 -3.37
C ALA A 100 10.08 0.66 -3.42
N VAL A 101 9.46 0.35 -4.57
CA VAL A 101 8.77 -0.93 -4.80
C VAL A 101 9.70 -2.10 -4.49
N ASP A 102 10.90 -2.10 -5.08
CA ASP A 102 11.87 -3.18 -4.93
C ASP A 102 12.39 -3.31 -3.49
N ARG A 103 12.58 -2.19 -2.78
CA ARG A 103 12.95 -2.19 -1.36
C ARG A 103 11.85 -2.79 -0.47
N VAL A 104 10.59 -2.48 -0.77
CA VAL A 104 9.44 -2.87 0.05
C VAL A 104 9.04 -4.31 -0.21
N PHE A 105 9.12 -4.77 -1.46
CA PHE A 105 8.56 -6.05 -1.90
C PHE A 105 9.54 -7.01 -2.57
N GLY A 106 10.75 -6.55 -2.91
CA GLY A 106 11.71 -7.33 -3.70
C GLY A 106 12.32 -8.53 -2.97
N GLY A 107 12.05 -8.73 -1.68
CA GLY A 107 12.51 -9.93 -0.96
C GLY A 107 11.84 -11.23 -1.42
N ASP A 108 10.71 -11.14 -2.11
CA ASP A 108 9.89 -12.28 -2.58
C ASP A 108 9.80 -12.38 -4.10
N VAL A 109 10.57 -11.55 -4.81
CA VAL A 109 10.51 -11.40 -6.25
C VAL A 109 11.89 -11.65 -6.85
N ASP A 110 11.95 -12.65 -7.73
CA ASP A 110 13.14 -12.97 -8.51
C ASP A 110 13.33 -11.96 -9.65
N HIS A 111 12.23 -11.46 -10.22
CA HIS A 111 12.24 -10.51 -11.33
C HIS A 111 10.94 -9.69 -11.40
N TRP A 112 11.04 -8.42 -11.77
CA TRP A 112 9.88 -7.54 -11.94
C TRP A 112 9.48 -7.40 -13.41
N LEU A 113 8.20 -7.49 -13.71
CA LEU A 113 7.62 -6.76 -14.84
C LEU A 113 7.16 -5.40 -14.32
N TYR A 114 7.87 -4.34 -14.72
CA TYR A 114 7.63 -2.99 -14.24
C TYR A 114 7.04 -2.14 -15.36
N ILE A 115 5.78 -1.72 -15.20
CA ILE A 115 5.15 -0.76 -16.08
C ILE A 115 5.43 0.65 -15.53
N ALA A 116 6.23 1.40 -16.28
CA ALA A 116 6.72 2.70 -15.88
C ALA A 116 5.71 3.81 -16.18
N ASP A 117 5.62 4.77 -15.26
CA ASP A 117 5.07 6.09 -15.56
C ASP A 117 5.84 6.71 -16.73
N PRO A 118 5.17 7.05 -17.85
CA PRO A 118 5.83 7.61 -19.03
C PRO A 118 6.52 8.96 -18.77
N ARG A 119 6.23 9.63 -17.65
CA ARG A 119 6.90 10.87 -17.22
C ARG A 119 8.21 10.62 -16.48
N HIS A 120 8.46 9.38 -16.05
CA HIS A 120 9.57 9.01 -15.16
C HIS A 120 10.32 7.76 -15.67
N VAL A 121 10.58 7.72 -16.98
CA VAL A 121 11.23 6.60 -17.68
C VAL A 121 12.71 6.43 -17.32
N GLU A 122 13.34 7.44 -16.70
CA GLU A 122 14.72 7.35 -16.21
C GLU A 122 14.80 6.40 -15.01
N ILE A 123 14.89 5.12 -15.33
CA ILE A 123 15.27 4.07 -14.40
C ILE A 123 16.53 3.46 -15.02
N ALA A 124 17.65 3.56 -14.31
CA ALA A 124 18.80 2.73 -14.63
C ALA A 124 18.29 1.29 -14.63
N ALA A 125 18.30 0.63 -15.79
CA ALA A 125 17.75 -0.71 -15.97
C ALA A 125 18.27 -1.59 -14.84
N ALA A 126 17.41 -1.87 -13.86
CA ALA A 126 17.79 -2.71 -12.76
C ALA A 126 17.90 -4.11 -13.33
N ASP A 127 18.98 -4.82 -13.04
CA ASP A 127 19.21 -6.20 -13.52
C ASP A 127 18.03 -7.14 -13.20
N ARG A 128 17.21 -6.75 -12.20
CA ARG A 128 16.02 -7.47 -11.72
C ARG A 128 14.68 -6.94 -12.26
N ALA A 129 14.67 -6.11 -13.30
CA ALA A 129 13.44 -5.53 -13.84
C ALA A 129 13.40 -5.52 -15.36
N THR A 130 12.29 -6.00 -15.91
CA THR A 130 11.89 -5.76 -17.28
C THR A 130 10.97 -4.56 -17.30
N ILE A 131 11.49 -3.41 -17.73
CA ILE A 131 10.74 -2.15 -17.79
C ILE A 131 9.95 -2.09 -19.09
N ARG A 132 8.68 -1.72 -19.01
CA ARG A 132 7.77 -1.46 -20.12
C ARG A 132 7.00 -0.18 -19.90
N MET A 133 6.46 0.35 -20.99
CA MET A 133 5.45 1.40 -20.99
C MET A 133 4.30 0.87 -21.85
N TRP A 134 3.09 1.29 -21.56
CA TRP A 134 1.97 0.90 -22.40
C TRP A 134 2.13 1.43 -23.81
N ASP A 135 1.94 0.56 -24.79
CA ASP A 135 1.83 0.94 -26.21
C ASP A 135 0.41 1.45 -26.50
N LEU A 136 -0.08 2.39 -25.68
CA LEU A 136 -1.40 3.03 -25.79
C LEU A 136 -1.30 4.41 -26.48
N GLY A 137 -0.18 4.66 -27.16
CA GLY A 137 0.14 5.92 -27.85
C GLY A 137 1.29 6.69 -27.20
N ALA A 138 1.75 7.76 -27.85
CA ALA A 138 2.76 8.65 -27.29
C ALA A 138 2.17 9.44 -26.11
N HIS A 139 2.93 9.60 -25.03
CA HIS A 139 2.55 10.52 -23.95
C HIS A 139 2.49 11.97 -24.46
N PRO A 140 1.48 12.77 -24.09
CA PRO A 140 0.30 12.39 -23.30
C PRO A 140 -0.62 11.44 -24.09
N TYR A 141 -1.11 10.36 -23.46
CA TYR A 141 -1.94 9.35 -24.12
C TYR A 141 -3.05 10.04 -24.92
N ALA A 142 -3.24 9.63 -26.18
CA ALA A 142 -4.25 10.25 -27.03
C ALA A 142 -5.62 10.08 -26.36
N GLY A 143 -6.40 11.16 -26.23
CA GLY A 143 -7.68 11.20 -25.49
C GLY A 143 -8.82 10.34 -26.07
N ALA A 144 -8.52 9.40 -26.96
CA ALA A 144 -9.42 8.34 -27.37
C ALA A 144 -9.40 7.26 -26.28
N HIS A 145 -10.42 7.28 -25.43
CA HIS A 145 -10.90 6.21 -24.54
C HIS A 145 -9.90 5.06 -24.31
N LEU A 146 -9.11 5.15 -23.24
CA LEU A 146 -8.37 4.01 -22.75
C LEU A 146 -9.41 3.07 -22.10
N ASP A 147 -9.91 2.11 -22.87
CA ASP A 147 -10.82 1.08 -22.37
C ASP A 147 -10.03 0.21 -21.38
N PRO A 148 -10.54 -0.06 -20.17
CA PRO A 148 -9.87 -0.97 -19.25
C PRO A 148 -9.55 -2.35 -19.87
N HIS A 149 -10.35 -2.81 -20.83
CA HIS A 149 -10.06 -4.01 -21.61
C HIS A 149 -8.75 -3.89 -22.42
N ASP A 150 -8.46 -2.72 -22.97
CA ASP A 150 -7.24 -2.45 -23.72
C ASP A 150 -5.99 -2.50 -22.84
N ILE A 151 -6.11 -2.16 -21.55
CA ILE A 151 -5.00 -2.29 -20.57
C ILE A 151 -4.65 -3.76 -20.38
N LEU A 152 -5.63 -4.65 -20.20
CA LEU A 152 -5.36 -6.08 -20.06
C LEU A 152 -4.83 -6.70 -21.36
N ILE A 153 -5.27 -6.23 -22.52
CA ILE A 153 -4.69 -6.64 -23.80
C ILE A 153 -3.23 -6.18 -23.90
N ALA A 154 -2.93 -4.94 -23.50
CA ALA A 154 -1.57 -4.42 -23.49
C ALA A 154 -0.68 -5.20 -22.52
N LEU A 155 -1.16 -5.51 -21.31
CA LEU A 155 -0.48 -6.34 -20.34
C LEU A 155 -0.21 -7.75 -20.89
N ASP A 156 -1.21 -8.40 -21.47
CA ASP A 156 -1.04 -9.73 -22.07
C ASP A 156 0.05 -9.75 -23.14
N ARG A 157 0.09 -8.71 -24.00
CA ARG A 157 1.14 -8.56 -25.02
C ARG A 157 2.52 -8.40 -24.38
N GLU A 158 2.65 -7.58 -23.34
CA GLU A 158 3.94 -7.36 -22.68
C GLU A 158 4.43 -8.61 -21.94
N VAL A 159 3.54 -9.31 -21.25
CA VAL A 159 3.86 -10.58 -20.60
C VAL A 159 4.24 -11.62 -21.66
N ALA A 160 3.50 -11.72 -22.77
CA ALA A 160 3.83 -12.63 -23.86
C ALA A 160 5.21 -12.35 -24.48
N ARG A 161 5.57 -11.08 -24.68
CA ARG A 161 6.90 -10.66 -25.16
C ARG A 161 8.02 -11.00 -24.18
N ALA A 162 7.75 -10.96 -22.87
CA ALA A 162 8.74 -11.24 -21.84
C ALA A 162 8.73 -12.71 -21.36
N ALA A 163 7.75 -13.52 -21.76
CA ALA A 163 7.48 -14.83 -21.18
C ALA A 163 8.66 -15.81 -21.24
N GLU A 164 9.43 -15.79 -22.33
CA GLU A 164 10.62 -16.66 -22.47
C GLU A 164 11.65 -16.40 -21.38
N HIS A 165 11.84 -15.15 -20.98
CA HIS A 165 12.77 -14.76 -19.92
C HIS A 165 12.19 -14.93 -18.50
N LEU A 166 10.87 -14.82 -18.37
CA LEU A 166 10.17 -14.75 -17.09
C LEU A 166 9.69 -16.10 -16.55
N ARG A 167 9.43 -17.09 -17.42
CA ARG A 167 8.92 -18.42 -17.00
C ARG A 167 9.86 -19.11 -16.00
N GLY A 168 9.25 -19.74 -15.00
CA GLY A 168 9.97 -20.46 -13.94
C GLY A 168 10.60 -19.58 -12.86
N ARG A 169 10.39 -18.25 -12.90
CA ARG A 169 10.79 -17.30 -11.86
C ARG A 169 9.58 -16.86 -11.03
N ARG A 170 9.82 -16.40 -9.79
CA ARG A 170 8.83 -15.66 -9.00
C ARG A 170 8.76 -14.23 -9.50
N VAL A 171 7.79 -13.95 -10.38
CA VAL A 171 7.68 -12.64 -11.05
C VAL A 171 6.66 -11.76 -10.36
N GLY A 172 7.09 -10.57 -9.92
CA GLY A 172 6.21 -9.52 -9.43
C GLY A 172 5.76 -8.59 -10.56
N LEU A 173 4.55 -8.07 -10.47
CA LEU A 173 4.03 -7.00 -11.30
C LEU A 173 4.03 -5.70 -10.50
N ALA A 174 4.52 -4.63 -11.11
CA ALA A 174 4.45 -3.28 -10.55
C ALA A 174 4.04 -2.29 -11.64
N ILE A 175 2.88 -1.65 -11.45
CA ILE A 175 2.31 -0.70 -12.41
C ILE A 175 2.30 0.68 -11.79
N MET A 176 3.29 1.48 -12.16
CA MET A 176 3.50 2.79 -11.54
C MET A 176 2.88 3.94 -12.34
N ASP A 177 2.05 3.61 -13.33
CA ASP A 177 1.40 4.60 -14.18
C ASP A 177 -0.11 4.69 -13.99
N CYS A 178 -0.72 3.99 -13.03
CA CYS A 178 -2.17 4.01 -12.77
C CYS A 178 -2.68 5.47 -12.66
N SER A 179 -2.14 6.24 -11.72
CA SER A 179 -2.55 7.65 -11.55
C SER A 179 -2.15 8.56 -12.72
N ALA A 180 -1.13 8.19 -13.50
CA ALA A 180 -0.74 8.93 -14.70
C ALA A 180 -1.80 8.73 -15.79
N VAL A 181 -2.22 7.48 -16.03
CA VAL A 181 -3.28 7.09 -16.97
C VAL A 181 -4.59 7.81 -16.63
N MET A 182 -4.95 7.87 -15.33
CA MET A 182 -6.16 8.59 -14.88
C MET A 182 -6.25 10.05 -15.38
N ARG A 183 -5.13 10.73 -15.62
CA ARG A 183 -5.11 12.12 -16.12
C ARG A 183 -5.51 12.27 -17.59
N TYR A 184 -5.49 11.18 -18.33
CA TYR A 184 -5.68 11.17 -19.78
C TYR A 184 -6.91 10.39 -20.22
N VAL A 185 -7.57 9.68 -19.29
CA VAL A 185 -8.88 9.04 -19.55
C VAL A 185 -10.01 10.05 -19.36
N GLN A 186 -11.07 9.91 -20.15
CA GLN A 186 -12.23 10.81 -20.09
C GLN A 186 -13.02 10.67 -18.78
N ASN A 187 -13.02 9.47 -18.19
CA ASN A 187 -13.68 9.21 -16.91
C ASN A 187 -12.71 8.49 -15.97
N ALA A 188 -11.98 9.27 -15.17
CA ALA A 188 -11.02 8.73 -14.21
C ALA A 188 -11.68 7.85 -13.13
N ALA A 189 -12.97 8.01 -12.86
CA ALA A 189 -13.69 7.13 -11.93
C ALA A 189 -13.89 5.70 -12.47
N ASP A 190 -13.95 5.54 -13.80
CA ASP A 190 -14.06 4.20 -14.41
C ASP A 190 -12.75 3.41 -14.26
N GLU A 191 -11.60 4.09 -14.26
CA GLU A 191 -10.29 3.48 -13.99
C GLU A 191 -10.22 2.98 -12.53
N VAL A 192 -10.66 3.79 -11.57
CA VAL A 192 -10.73 3.38 -10.16
C VAL A 192 -11.72 2.22 -9.97
N GLY A 193 -12.82 2.21 -10.73
CA GLY A 193 -13.79 1.12 -10.73
C GLY A 193 -13.26 -0.18 -11.35
N PHE A 194 -12.25 -0.09 -12.21
CA PHE A 194 -11.62 -1.24 -12.86
C PHE A 194 -10.77 -2.06 -11.89
N GLU A 195 -10.23 -1.45 -10.84
CA GLU A 195 -9.45 -2.12 -9.79
C GLU A 195 -10.17 -3.36 -9.20
N ARG A 196 -11.51 -3.37 -9.19
CA ARG A 196 -12.31 -4.53 -8.76
C ARG A 196 -12.11 -5.80 -9.60
N HIS A 197 -11.67 -5.65 -10.85
CA HIS A 197 -11.52 -6.76 -11.81
C HIS A 197 -10.07 -6.94 -12.27
N TRP A 198 -9.21 -5.96 -11.98
CA TRP A 198 -7.82 -5.90 -12.39
C TRP A 198 -7.06 -7.20 -12.03
N HIS A 199 -7.02 -7.50 -10.74
CA HIS A 199 -6.30 -8.63 -10.17
C HIS A 199 -6.67 -9.98 -10.83
N ALA A 200 -7.97 -10.22 -11.05
CA ALA A 200 -8.44 -11.43 -11.71
C ALA A 200 -7.95 -11.53 -13.18
N GLY A 201 -7.86 -10.39 -13.86
CA GLY A 201 -7.29 -10.28 -15.21
C GLY A 201 -5.80 -10.58 -15.23
N VAL A 202 -5.04 -10.00 -14.30
CA VAL A 202 -3.60 -10.24 -14.13
C VAL A 202 -3.33 -11.72 -13.87
N HIS A 203 -4.01 -12.32 -12.90
CA HIS A 203 -3.82 -13.72 -12.52
C HIS A 203 -4.07 -14.67 -13.69
N ARG A 204 -5.11 -14.39 -14.47
CA ARG A 204 -5.40 -15.15 -15.69
C ARG A 204 -4.24 -15.06 -16.69
N ILE A 205 -3.76 -13.86 -17.00
CA ILE A 205 -2.64 -13.63 -17.93
C ILE A 205 -1.37 -14.34 -17.42
N TRP A 206 -1.07 -14.23 -16.13
CA TRP A 206 0.10 -14.85 -15.51
C TRP A 206 0.04 -16.37 -15.61
N ARG A 207 -1.09 -16.99 -15.24
CA ARG A 207 -1.29 -18.44 -15.36
C ARG A 207 -1.18 -18.91 -16.81
N GLU A 208 -1.79 -18.20 -17.76
CA GLU A 208 -1.76 -18.55 -19.18
C GLU A 208 -0.38 -18.40 -19.82
N ARG A 209 0.40 -17.38 -19.43
CA ARG A 209 1.68 -17.04 -20.09
C ARG A 209 2.91 -17.59 -19.37
N LEU A 210 2.89 -17.57 -18.04
CA LEU A 210 4.03 -17.91 -17.18
C LEU A 210 3.83 -19.21 -16.39
N GLY A 211 2.60 -19.73 -16.29
CA GLY A 211 2.29 -20.97 -15.59
C GLY A 211 2.23 -20.86 -14.07
N ALA A 212 2.21 -19.63 -13.54
CA ALA A 212 2.12 -19.31 -12.11
C ALA A 212 1.36 -17.98 -11.95
N GLU A 213 0.88 -17.69 -10.73
CA GLU A 213 0.32 -16.38 -10.36
C GLU A 213 1.46 -15.36 -10.09
N PRO A 214 1.20 -14.05 -10.16
CA PRO A 214 2.22 -13.06 -9.82
C PRO A 214 2.64 -13.22 -8.37
N ALA A 215 3.95 -13.15 -8.10
CA ALA A 215 4.47 -13.19 -6.73
C ALA A 215 3.94 -12.02 -5.88
N ILE A 216 3.57 -10.91 -6.53
CA ILE A 216 2.89 -9.74 -5.98
C ILE A 216 2.37 -8.89 -7.14
N ASP A 217 1.22 -8.23 -6.97
CA ASP A 217 0.64 -7.30 -7.94
C ASP A 217 0.50 -5.92 -7.32
N VAL A 218 1.32 -4.95 -7.74
CA VAL A 218 1.39 -3.61 -7.12
C VAL A 218 0.85 -2.53 -8.05
N CYS A 219 -0.25 -1.90 -7.64
CA CYS A 219 -0.84 -0.73 -8.30
C CYS A 219 -0.31 0.56 -7.65
N GLY A 220 0.35 1.39 -8.45
CA GLY A 220 1.04 2.60 -8.01
C GLY A 220 0.27 3.87 -8.32
N TYR A 221 -0.04 4.64 -7.28
CA TYR A 221 -0.72 5.92 -7.38
C TYR A 221 0.12 7.05 -6.76
N ARG A 222 0.09 8.22 -7.39
CA ARG A 222 0.71 9.43 -6.85
C ARG A 222 -0.33 10.40 -6.32
N HIS A 223 -0.07 10.93 -5.14
CA HIS A 223 -0.90 11.94 -4.52
C HIS A 223 -1.07 13.17 -5.43
N ALA A 224 0.03 13.64 -6.04
CA ALA A 224 0.00 14.80 -6.93
C ALA A 224 -0.96 14.63 -8.13
N ASP A 225 -1.12 13.41 -8.64
CA ASP A 225 -2.05 13.14 -9.73
C ASP A 225 -3.51 13.13 -9.27
N ILE A 226 -3.79 12.49 -8.13
CA ILE A 226 -5.13 12.51 -7.51
C ILE A 226 -5.55 13.93 -7.15
N THR A 227 -4.61 14.74 -6.65
CA THR A 227 -4.85 16.16 -6.36
C THR A 227 -5.13 16.96 -7.64
N ALA A 228 -4.36 16.74 -8.70
CA ALA A 228 -4.58 17.39 -9.99
C ALA A 228 -5.94 17.04 -10.63
N LEU A 229 -6.48 15.86 -10.31
CA LEU A 229 -7.79 15.39 -10.76
C LEU A 229 -8.97 15.86 -9.89
N GLY A 230 -8.74 16.60 -8.81
CA GLY A 230 -9.78 16.93 -7.82
C GLY A 230 -11.00 17.71 -8.34
N LEU A 231 -10.93 18.28 -9.54
CA LEU A 231 -12.09 18.90 -10.21
C LEU A 231 -12.93 17.92 -11.04
N THR A 232 -12.41 16.72 -11.29
CA THR A 232 -12.99 15.70 -12.18
C THR A 232 -13.38 14.41 -11.44
N ILE A 233 -12.86 14.20 -10.23
CA ILE A 233 -13.17 13.03 -9.39
C ILE A 233 -13.55 13.46 -7.98
N ASP A 234 -14.35 12.63 -7.31
CA ASP A 234 -14.48 12.71 -5.85
C ASP A 234 -13.24 12.05 -5.23
N GLN A 235 -12.40 12.86 -4.59
CA GLN A 235 -11.13 12.40 -4.03
C GLN A 235 -11.31 11.46 -2.84
N LEU A 236 -12.37 11.64 -2.05
CA LEU A 236 -12.64 10.76 -0.92
C LEU A 236 -13.15 9.41 -1.41
N ASP A 237 -14.12 9.42 -2.31
CA ASP A 237 -14.65 8.19 -2.91
C ASP A 237 -13.55 7.41 -3.63
N THR A 238 -12.67 8.12 -4.35
CA THR A 238 -11.48 7.55 -4.99
C THR A 238 -10.55 6.89 -3.96
N ALA A 239 -10.19 7.62 -2.90
CA ALA A 239 -9.29 7.10 -1.87
C ALA A 239 -9.88 5.87 -1.15
N LEU A 240 -11.19 5.90 -0.84
CA LEU A 240 -11.89 4.77 -0.22
C LEU A 240 -11.97 3.56 -1.16
N THR A 241 -12.25 3.79 -2.45
CA THR A 241 -12.33 2.72 -3.44
C THR A 241 -10.97 2.07 -3.68
N LEU A 242 -9.91 2.87 -3.82
CA LEU A 242 -8.55 2.35 -3.94
C LEU A 242 -8.19 1.52 -2.70
N VAL A 243 -8.36 2.06 -1.50
CA VAL A 243 -8.04 1.33 -0.27
C VAL A 243 -8.87 0.05 -0.14
N GLY A 244 -10.16 0.07 -0.48
CA GLY A 244 -11.06 -1.08 -0.32
C GLY A 244 -10.89 -2.20 -1.35
N ASN A 245 -10.24 -1.94 -2.49
CA ASN A 245 -10.05 -2.93 -3.57
C ASN A 245 -8.67 -3.61 -3.54
N HIS A 246 -7.81 -3.29 -2.57
CA HIS A 246 -6.48 -3.88 -2.45
C HIS A 246 -6.34 -4.63 -1.12
N ASP A 247 -5.70 -5.79 -1.16
CA ASP A 247 -5.48 -6.66 0.00
C ASP A 247 -4.47 -6.06 0.99
N ALA A 248 -3.58 -5.19 0.50
CA ALA A 248 -2.64 -4.46 1.33
C ALA A 248 -2.43 -3.03 0.84
N VAL A 249 -2.19 -2.13 1.79
CA VAL A 249 -1.99 -0.71 1.53
C VAL A 249 -0.63 -0.27 2.05
N VAL A 250 0.14 0.40 1.19
CA VAL A 250 1.45 0.98 1.49
C VAL A 250 1.46 2.42 1.05
N ALA A 251 1.94 3.31 1.91
CA ALA A 251 2.17 4.71 1.55
C ALA A 251 3.66 5.05 1.64
N ILE A 252 4.15 5.84 0.68
CA ILE A 252 5.52 6.33 0.63
C ILE A 252 5.48 7.84 0.83
N GLU A 253 6.06 8.31 1.92
CA GLU A 253 6.21 9.73 2.23
C GLU A 253 7.23 10.42 1.30
N ALA A 254 7.19 11.74 1.25
CA ALA A 254 8.10 12.54 0.43
C ALA A 254 9.59 12.33 0.78
N ASP A 255 9.91 11.96 2.02
CA ASP A 255 11.27 11.64 2.46
C ASP A 255 11.68 10.17 2.17
N GLY A 256 10.80 9.41 1.50
CA GLY A 256 10.98 8.00 1.18
C GLY A 256 10.65 7.04 2.33
N THR A 257 10.15 7.54 3.46
CA THR A 257 9.64 6.70 4.56
C THR A 257 8.43 5.91 4.09
N THR A 258 8.37 4.63 4.47
CA THR A 258 7.27 3.72 4.10
C THR A 258 6.38 3.47 5.32
N VAL A 259 5.08 3.67 5.17
CA VAL A 259 4.03 3.29 6.12
C VAL A 259 3.15 2.21 5.49
N ARG A 260 2.55 1.33 6.31
CA ARG A 260 1.76 0.17 5.82
C ARG A 260 0.45 0.01 6.58
N GLY A 261 -0.47 -0.77 6.01
CA GLY A 261 -1.73 -1.17 6.61
C GLY A 261 -2.55 0.02 7.10
N ARG A 262 -3.04 -0.06 8.35
CA ARG A 262 -3.87 0.98 8.98
C ARG A 262 -3.21 2.36 9.01
N ALA A 263 -1.89 2.41 9.22
CA ALA A 263 -1.15 3.67 9.20
C ALA A 263 -1.14 4.28 7.80
N ALA A 264 -0.97 3.47 6.75
CA ALA A 264 -1.04 3.92 5.37
C ALA A 264 -2.46 4.39 4.99
N VAL A 265 -3.51 3.63 5.35
CA VAL A 265 -4.89 4.03 5.08
C VAL A 265 -5.22 5.37 5.72
N ARG A 266 -4.87 5.57 7.00
CA ARG A 266 -5.08 6.88 7.67
C ARG A 266 -4.33 8.00 6.99
N ARG A 267 -3.08 7.74 6.59
CA ARG A 267 -2.25 8.72 5.91
C ARG A 267 -2.87 9.16 4.58
N ILE A 268 -3.38 8.22 3.79
CA ILE A 268 -4.08 8.50 2.52
C ILE A 268 -5.35 9.30 2.77
N LEU A 269 -6.21 8.84 3.68
CA LEU A 269 -7.49 9.50 3.96
C LEU A 269 -7.31 10.88 4.61
N ALA A 270 -6.19 11.16 5.28
CA ALA A 270 -5.90 12.47 5.84
C ALA A 270 -5.87 13.57 4.76
N GLU A 271 -5.43 13.26 3.54
CA GLU A 271 -5.43 14.22 2.42
C GLU A 271 -6.78 14.34 1.70
N ALA A 272 -7.68 13.38 1.90
CA ALA A 272 -8.99 13.34 1.22
C ALA A 272 -10.13 13.94 2.07
N ARG A 273 -9.80 14.79 3.05
CA ARG A 273 -10.79 15.36 3.97
C ARG A 273 -11.78 16.28 3.24
N PRO A 274 -13.09 16.03 3.34
CA PRO A 274 -14.09 16.93 2.76
C PRO A 274 -14.05 18.33 3.39
N ALA A 275 -14.34 19.35 2.58
CA ALA A 275 -14.45 20.73 3.07
C ALA A 275 -15.57 20.85 4.11
N GLY A 276 -15.29 21.55 5.22
CA GLY A 276 -16.26 21.78 6.30
C GLY A 276 -16.28 20.68 7.39
N VAL A 277 -15.52 19.60 7.23
CA VAL A 277 -15.31 18.61 8.30
C VAL A 277 -14.13 19.04 9.16
N SER A 278 -14.30 19.05 10.49
CA SER A 278 -13.21 19.39 11.42
C SER A 278 -12.14 18.29 11.45
N ASP A 279 -10.91 18.66 11.84
CA ASP A 279 -9.82 17.70 12.03
C ASP A 279 -10.17 16.59 13.01
N ASP A 280 -10.79 16.91 14.14
CA ASP A 280 -11.13 15.91 15.16
C ASP A 280 -12.20 14.92 14.67
N ALA A 281 -13.21 15.42 13.96
CA ALA A 281 -14.24 14.57 13.37
C ALA A 281 -13.62 13.67 12.29
N TRP A 282 -12.77 14.23 11.43
CA TRP A 282 -12.10 13.49 10.38
C TRP A 282 -11.16 12.42 10.92
N ASN A 283 -10.30 12.77 11.88
CA ASN A 283 -9.40 11.83 12.54
C ASN A 283 -10.13 10.67 13.23
N THR A 284 -11.37 10.91 13.66
CA THR A 284 -12.21 9.84 14.23
C THR A 284 -12.73 8.92 13.13
N LEU A 285 -13.23 9.48 12.02
CA LEU A 285 -13.71 8.71 10.87
C LEU A 285 -12.60 7.92 10.19
N THR A 286 -11.42 8.50 9.98
CA THR A 286 -10.30 7.81 9.33
C THR A 286 -9.73 6.69 10.19
N ARG A 287 -9.72 6.83 11.52
CA ARG A 287 -9.37 5.73 12.43
C ARG A 287 -10.36 4.57 12.33
N ALA A 288 -11.65 4.87 12.27
CA ALA A 288 -12.68 3.85 12.10
C ALA A 288 -12.56 3.15 10.75
N ALA A 289 -12.42 3.91 9.66
CA ALA A 289 -12.26 3.37 8.31
C ALA A 289 -11.01 2.50 8.18
N ALA A 290 -9.86 2.94 8.70
CA ALA A 290 -8.63 2.16 8.69
C ALA A 290 -8.76 0.84 9.46
N ALA A 291 -9.56 0.79 10.54
CA ALA A 291 -9.77 -0.45 11.27
C ALA A 291 -10.59 -1.49 10.48
N THR A 292 -11.41 -1.04 9.51
CA THR A 292 -12.26 -1.91 8.69
C THR A 292 -11.64 -2.27 7.35
N LEU A 293 -10.84 -1.36 6.77
CA LEU A 293 -10.32 -1.47 5.40
C LEU A 293 -8.87 -1.99 5.32
N ALA A 294 -8.21 -2.27 6.44
CA ALA A 294 -6.81 -2.68 6.48
C ALA A 294 -6.57 -3.90 7.36
#